data_AF-A0A061M2N1-F1
#
_entry.id   AF-A0A061M2N1-F1
#
_cell.length_a   1.000
_cell.length_b   1.000
_cell.length_c   1.000
_cell.angle_alpha   90.00
_cell.angle_beta   90.00
_cell.angle_gamma   90.00
#
_symmetry.space_group_name_H-M   'P 1'
#
loop_
_entity.id
_entity.type
_entity.pdbx_description
1 polymer ?
#
loop_
_entity_poly.entity_id
_entity_poly.type
_entity_poly.pdbx_seq_one_letter_code
_entity_poly.pdbx_strand_id
1 'polypeptide(L)'
;MPAEDDYTRRSQLEAELRPAFVARWAKIAARTKSSLVFVHSHPGSAAPEFSRIDDAGEEVLAHFFRHRTPDLQHLALVVSDGGYACRYLGSDRHLRLIAVGDDRRVLFDPSRSHNPSDLYDRQVRAFGRAGQSILQSLRVGIVGLGGTGSLAVQQLAHLGVKEFVLVDPDVVELTNLNRLAGSASADTGQAKVAVAERYIRAVQPRAVVTSFQENVVFVETAKKLRDVDVLFCCTDSHGSRAVLQQLAYQYLIPCIDIGTVIAVKGGKITHITGRAQMLSPGLACLTCGGLLDGNEVRRDMMSEAERKQDPYLVGAREPAPAVISINSTITSLAITMFLSAVVGVPSPARHLLYDGLRSRLRSVKGEPVEDCIVCSRAGVLARGDGLALQGRLAQNVNR
;
A
#
# COMPACT_ATOMS: atom_id res chain seq x y z
N MET A 1 -1.21 -19.22 21.00
CA MET A 1 -0.65 -18.76 22.29
C MET A 1 -0.19 -19.98 23.07
N PRO A 2 0.92 -19.90 23.83
CA PRO A 2 1.33 -20.99 24.73
C PRO A 2 0.26 -21.22 25.81
N ALA A 3 -0.06 -22.49 26.11
CA ALA A 3 -0.87 -22.88 27.26
C ALA A 3 -0.01 -22.93 28.55
N GLU A 4 -0.62 -23.09 29.73
CA GLU A 4 0.15 -23.17 30.99
C GLU A 4 1.19 -24.30 30.97
N ASP A 5 0.83 -25.47 30.42
CA ASP A 5 1.74 -26.62 30.30
C ASP A 5 2.86 -26.43 29.26
N ASP A 6 2.83 -25.35 28.48
CA ASP A 6 3.91 -25.03 27.55
C ASP A 6 5.06 -24.26 28.24
N TYR A 7 4.91 -23.89 29.52
CA TYR A 7 5.97 -23.23 30.30
C TYR A 7 6.72 -24.22 31.20
N THR A 8 8.05 -24.05 31.27
CA THR A 8 8.88 -24.67 32.32
C THR A 8 8.78 -23.86 33.60
N ARG A 9 8.74 -22.53 33.46
CA ARG A 9 8.57 -21.59 34.55
C ARG A 9 7.77 -20.39 34.07
N ARG A 10 6.87 -19.89 34.91
CA ARG A 10 6.10 -18.67 34.65
C ARG A 10 5.88 -17.93 35.97
N SER A 11 6.37 -16.70 36.05
CA SER A 11 6.19 -15.82 37.20
C SER A 11 5.78 -14.43 36.72
N GLN A 12 5.70 -13.46 37.64
CA GLN A 12 5.51 -12.05 37.30
C GLN A 12 6.75 -11.42 36.66
N LEU A 13 7.93 -12.03 36.80
CA LEU A 13 9.22 -11.47 36.39
C LEU A 13 9.85 -12.20 35.20
N GLU A 14 9.51 -13.47 35.00
CA GLU A 14 10.10 -14.30 33.95
C GLU A 14 9.11 -15.33 33.41
N ALA A 15 9.26 -15.66 32.14
CA ALA A 15 8.54 -16.74 31.49
C ALA A 15 9.51 -17.57 30.64
N GLU A 16 9.59 -18.87 30.92
CA GLU A 16 10.45 -19.81 30.23
C GLU A 16 9.58 -20.85 29.52
N LEU A 17 9.68 -20.91 28.19
CA LEU A 17 8.95 -21.88 27.36
C LEU A 17 9.65 -23.24 27.38
N ARG A 18 8.88 -24.32 27.41
CA ARG A 18 9.42 -25.68 27.30
C ARG A 18 10.10 -25.86 25.94
N PRO A 19 11.25 -26.56 25.88
CA PRO A 19 11.94 -26.84 24.62
C PRO A 19 11.04 -27.54 23.58
N ALA A 20 10.13 -28.42 24.01
CA ALA A 20 9.18 -29.10 23.13
C ALA A 20 8.20 -28.13 22.44
N PHE A 21 7.77 -27.06 23.13
CA PHE A 21 6.93 -26.02 22.56
C PHE A 21 7.66 -25.25 21.45
N VAL A 22 8.87 -24.79 21.76
CA VAL A 22 9.71 -24.02 20.83
C VAL A 22 10.06 -24.87 19.60
N ALA A 23 10.45 -26.14 19.81
CA ALA A 23 10.79 -27.07 18.72
C ALA A 23 9.61 -27.34 17.78
N ARG A 24 8.38 -27.44 18.31
CA ARG A 24 7.16 -27.60 17.50
C ARG A 24 6.97 -26.42 16.56
N TRP A 25 7.10 -25.19 17.07
CA TRP A 25 6.95 -23.99 16.26
C TRP A 25 8.09 -23.78 15.27
N ALA A 26 9.32 -24.15 15.64
CA ALA A 26 10.46 -24.15 14.72
C ALA A 26 10.24 -25.11 13.54
N LYS A 27 9.66 -26.29 13.78
CA LYS A 27 9.30 -27.24 12.71
C LYS A 27 8.22 -26.66 11.79
N ILE A 28 7.22 -25.99 12.35
CA ILE A 28 6.17 -25.33 11.55
C ILE A 28 6.79 -24.21 10.70
N ALA A 29 7.55 -23.31 11.32
CA ALA A 29 8.25 -22.20 10.67
C ALA A 29 9.14 -22.68 9.51
N ALA A 30 9.93 -23.74 9.71
CA ALA A 30 10.75 -24.33 8.66
C ALA A 30 9.91 -24.87 7.49
N ARG A 31 8.80 -25.56 7.79
CA ARG A 31 7.91 -26.13 6.77
C ARG A 31 7.17 -25.07 5.97
N THR A 32 6.73 -24.00 6.63
CA THR A 32 5.93 -22.93 6.00
C THR A 32 6.79 -21.76 5.52
N LYS A 33 8.12 -21.82 5.72
CA LYS A 33 9.06 -20.72 5.45
C LYS A 33 8.63 -19.41 6.11
N SER A 34 8.14 -19.48 7.35
CA SER A 34 7.57 -18.34 8.06
C SER A 34 8.43 -17.93 9.24
N SER A 35 8.66 -16.64 9.39
CA SER A 35 9.30 -16.08 10.58
C SER A 35 8.36 -16.12 11.79
N LEU A 36 8.91 -16.53 12.93
CA LEU A 36 8.29 -16.37 14.25
C LEU A 36 8.55 -14.98 14.83
N VAL A 37 7.54 -14.46 15.53
CA VAL A 37 7.62 -13.24 16.34
C VAL A 37 7.33 -13.63 17.78
N PHE A 38 8.29 -13.40 18.67
CA PHE A 38 8.14 -13.61 20.11
C PHE A 38 7.57 -12.33 20.71
N VAL A 39 6.40 -12.44 21.35
CA VAL A 39 5.70 -11.28 21.92
C VAL A 39 5.56 -11.47 23.42
N HIS A 40 6.02 -10.50 24.19
CA HIS A 40 5.82 -10.45 25.64
C HIS A 40 5.46 -9.04 26.10
N SER A 41 5.02 -8.95 27.35
CA SER A 41 4.55 -7.70 27.95
C SER A 41 5.32 -7.36 29.21
N HIS A 42 5.60 -6.07 29.41
CA HIS A 42 6.10 -5.49 30.66
C HIS A 42 4.99 -4.61 31.28
N PRO A 43 4.01 -5.21 31.99
CA PRO A 43 2.92 -4.46 32.60
C PRO A 43 3.46 -3.54 33.69
N GLY A 44 2.95 -2.31 33.77
CA GLY A 44 3.41 -1.29 34.72
C GLY A 44 4.66 -0.52 34.28
N SER A 45 5.30 -0.89 33.17
CA SER A 45 6.38 -0.10 32.57
C SER A 45 5.82 0.96 31.62
N ALA A 46 6.29 2.20 31.76
CA ALA A 46 5.99 3.27 30.81
C ALA A 46 6.84 3.20 29.54
N ALA A 47 8.00 2.53 29.58
CA ALA A 47 8.90 2.41 28.43
C ALA A 47 8.88 0.98 27.86
N PRO A 48 8.69 0.80 26.53
CA PRO A 48 8.77 -0.49 25.89
C PRO A 48 10.23 -0.87 25.65
N GLU A 49 10.97 -1.15 26.72
CA GLU A 49 12.38 -1.53 26.65
C GLU A 49 12.56 -3.01 26.94
N PHE A 50 13.50 -3.62 26.21
CA PHE A 50 13.96 -4.97 26.48
C PHE A 50 14.87 -4.96 27.72
N SER A 51 14.64 -5.92 28.61
CA SER A 51 15.40 -6.11 29.83
C SER A 51 16.58 -7.07 29.63
N ARG A 52 17.51 -7.09 30.59
CA ARG A 52 18.62 -8.07 30.57
C ARG A 52 18.15 -9.53 30.61
N ILE A 53 16.97 -9.79 31.20
CA ILE A 53 16.38 -11.13 31.23
C ILE A 53 15.92 -11.52 29.81
N ASP A 54 15.33 -10.56 29.09
CA ASP A 54 14.94 -10.75 27.69
C ASP A 54 16.16 -11.02 26.82
N ASP A 55 17.21 -10.21 26.95
CA ASP A 55 18.45 -10.37 26.17
C ASP A 55 19.05 -11.78 26.36
N ALA A 56 19.14 -12.26 27.60
CA ALA A 56 19.67 -13.58 27.91
C ALA A 56 18.79 -14.72 27.36
N GLY A 57 17.47 -14.61 27.48
CA GLY A 57 16.53 -15.61 26.94
C GLY A 57 16.51 -15.63 25.41
N GLU A 58 16.52 -14.44 24.80
CA GLU A 58 16.56 -14.27 23.35
C GLU A 58 17.86 -14.80 22.74
N GLU A 59 19.01 -14.65 23.41
CA GLU A 59 20.29 -15.18 22.92
C GLU A 59 20.24 -16.71 22.72
N VAL A 60 19.65 -17.43 23.69
CA VAL A 60 19.45 -18.88 23.63
C VAL A 60 18.52 -19.25 22.48
N LEU A 61 17.39 -18.55 22.34
CA LEU A 61 16.44 -18.77 21.25
C LEU A 61 17.07 -18.47 19.88
N ALA A 62 17.74 -17.33 19.74
CA ALA A 62 18.41 -16.92 18.51
C ALA A 62 19.48 -17.92 18.10
N HIS A 63 20.26 -18.46 19.04
CA HIS A 63 21.21 -19.54 18.76
C HIS A 63 20.49 -20.80 18.22
N PHE A 64 19.40 -21.22 18.84
CA PHE A 64 18.62 -22.37 18.38
C PHE A 64 18.04 -22.17 16.97
N PHE A 65 17.42 -21.02 16.70
CA PHE A 65 16.81 -20.76 15.39
C PHE A 65 17.81 -20.56 14.26
N ARG A 66 19.00 -19.98 14.54
CA ARG A 66 20.09 -19.88 13.56
C ARG A 66 20.49 -21.23 12.97
N HIS A 67 20.41 -22.30 13.76
CA HIS A 67 20.72 -23.65 13.29
C HIS A 67 19.53 -24.35 12.62
N ARG A 68 18.30 -24.03 13.04
CA ARG A 68 17.10 -24.76 12.59
C ARG A 68 16.45 -24.16 11.34
N THR A 69 16.55 -22.85 11.19
CA THR A 69 15.94 -22.03 10.13
C THR A 69 16.89 -20.86 9.78
N PRO A 70 18.11 -21.15 9.26
CA PRO A 70 19.15 -20.13 9.03
C PRO A 70 18.73 -19.01 8.07
N ASP A 71 17.83 -19.30 7.13
CA ASP A 71 17.36 -18.36 6.11
C ASP A 71 16.20 -17.46 6.59
N LEU A 72 15.70 -17.67 7.81
CA LEU A 72 14.56 -16.92 8.35
C LEU A 72 15.00 -15.92 9.42
N GLN A 73 14.40 -14.74 9.38
CA GLN A 73 14.64 -13.69 10.37
C GLN A 73 13.52 -13.70 11.41
N HIS A 74 13.83 -14.08 12.65
CA HIS A 74 12.89 -14.07 13.77
C HIS A 74 12.93 -12.74 14.51
N LEU A 75 11.81 -12.36 15.11
CA LEU A 75 11.63 -11.06 15.77
C LEU A 75 11.25 -11.23 17.24
N ALA A 76 11.56 -10.20 18.03
CA ALA A 76 11.04 -10.02 19.38
C ALA A 76 10.28 -8.69 19.47
N LEU A 77 9.15 -8.70 20.16
CA LEU A 77 8.26 -7.56 20.35
C LEU A 77 7.90 -7.45 21.83
N VAL A 78 8.28 -6.35 22.45
CA VAL A 78 7.85 -6.01 23.80
C VAL A 78 6.69 -5.02 23.75
N VAL A 79 5.69 -5.26 24.60
CA VAL A 79 4.54 -4.39 24.80
C VAL A 79 4.56 -3.85 26.23
N SER A 80 4.39 -2.55 26.39
CA SER A 80 4.32 -1.87 27.69
C SER A 80 3.12 -0.94 27.74
N ASP A 81 2.86 -0.32 28.89
CA ASP A 81 1.76 0.64 29.03
C ASP A 81 1.97 1.90 28.18
N GLY A 82 3.24 2.23 27.86
CA GLY A 82 3.59 3.38 27.02
C GLY A 82 3.84 3.07 25.55
N GLY A 83 3.75 1.81 25.11
CA GLY A 83 3.85 1.47 23.69
C GLY A 83 4.56 0.16 23.38
N TYR A 84 5.28 0.14 22.25
CA TYR A 84 5.86 -1.06 21.64
C TYR A 84 7.33 -0.84 21.29
N ALA A 85 8.12 -1.91 21.30
CA ALA A 85 9.42 -1.94 20.63
C ALA A 85 9.64 -3.30 19.99
N CYS A 86 10.19 -3.30 18.77
CA CYS A 86 10.42 -4.49 17.96
C CYS A 86 11.87 -4.53 17.51
N ARG A 87 12.50 -5.70 17.59
CA ARG A 87 13.87 -5.94 17.13
C ARG A 87 14.02 -7.34 16.53
N TYR A 88 15.09 -7.55 15.77
CA TYR A 88 15.50 -8.91 15.38
C TYR A 88 15.89 -9.69 16.62
N LEU A 89 15.38 -10.92 16.73
CA LEU A 89 15.55 -11.80 17.90
C LEU A 89 17.03 -11.94 18.29
N GLY A 90 17.36 -11.59 19.54
CA GLY A 90 18.71 -11.69 20.08
C GLY A 90 19.68 -10.65 19.52
N SER A 91 19.21 -9.46 19.12
CA SER A 91 20.04 -8.36 18.65
C SER A 91 19.45 -6.99 18.96
N ASP A 92 20.28 -5.94 18.95
CA ASP A 92 19.84 -4.54 19.17
C ASP A 92 19.31 -3.86 17.89
N ARG A 93 19.16 -4.60 16.80
CA ARG A 93 18.68 -4.07 15.52
C ARG A 93 17.16 -3.95 15.55
N HIS A 94 16.69 -2.74 15.88
CA HIS A 94 15.29 -2.39 15.97
C HIS A 94 14.62 -2.24 14.59
N LEU A 95 13.33 -2.55 14.54
CA LEU A 95 12.49 -2.50 13.34
C LEU A 95 11.29 -1.60 13.57
N ARG A 96 10.89 -0.86 12.53
CA ARG A 96 9.65 -0.09 12.55
C ARG A 96 8.45 -1.05 12.68
N LEU A 97 7.52 -0.73 13.57
CA LEU A 97 6.26 -1.46 13.74
C LEU A 97 5.09 -0.59 13.29
N ILE A 98 4.29 -1.11 12.36
CA ILE A 98 3.14 -0.42 11.79
C ILE A 98 1.90 -1.29 11.99
N ALA A 99 0.84 -0.73 12.56
CA ALA A 99 -0.49 -1.32 12.56
C ALA A 99 -1.26 -0.85 11.33
N VAL A 100 -1.88 -1.79 10.61
CA VAL A 100 -2.64 -1.54 9.39
C VAL A 100 -4.06 -2.07 9.55
N GLY A 101 -5.03 -1.17 9.48
CA GLY A 101 -6.47 -1.44 9.48
C GLY A 101 -7.17 -0.45 8.54
N ASP A 102 -8.27 0.15 8.97
CA ASP A 102 -8.85 1.33 8.31
C ASP A 102 -7.96 2.58 8.42
N ASP A 103 -7.00 2.57 9.34
CA ASP A 103 -5.88 3.50 9.47
C ASP A 103 -4.51 2.80 9.40
N ARG A 104 -3.46 3.56 9.09
CA ARG A 104 -2.06 3.13 9.14
C ARG A 104 -1.32 3.88 10.24
N ARG A 105 -1.04 3.20 11.36
CA ARG A 105 -0.44 3.79 12.55
C ARG A 105 0.97 3.27 12.79
N VAL A 106 1.94 4.17 12.89
CA VAL A 106 3.29 3.84 13.33
C VAL A 106 3.27 3.64 14.83
N LEU A 107 3.40 2.39 15.28
CA LEU A 107 3.41 2.02 16.70
C LEU A 107 4.79 2.19 17.32
N PHE A 108 5.84 1.97 16.54
CA PHE A 108 7.23 2.13 16.94
C PHE A 108 8.10 2.44 15.72
N ASP A 109 9.05 3.34 15.88
CA ASP A 109 9.99 3.70 14.81
C ASP A 109 11.33 4.13 15.42
N PRO A 110 12.39 3.31 15.27
CA PRO A 110 13.71 3.62 15.82
C PRO A 110 14.41 4.79 15.11
N SER A 111 13.91 5.21 13.93
CA SER A 111 14.54 6.23 13.08
C SER A 111 13.99 7.65 13.28
N ARG A 112 13.04 7.85 14.20
CA ARG A 112 12.32 9.13 14.39
C ARG A 112 13.20 10.23 15.02
N SER A 113 14.05 10.83 14.21
CA SER A 113 14.74 12.09 14.53
C SER A 113 14.82 13.01 13.32
N HIS A 114 13.67 13.32 12.71
CA HIS A 114 13.61 14.32 11.66
C HIS A 114 12.88 15.55 12.16
N ASN A 115 13.62 16.67 12.21
CA ASN A 115 13.00 17.98 12.33
C ASN A 115 12.56 18.42 10.94
N PRO A 116 11.26 18.59 10.68
CA PRO A 116 10.80 19.10 9.40
C PRO A 116 11.39 20.49 9.14
N SER A 117 11.83 20.73 7.89
CA SER A 117 12.26 22.05 7.41
C SER A 117 11.14 23.09 7.52
N ASP A 118 11.52 24.36 7.64
CA ASP A 118 10.60 25.51 7.70
C ASP A 118 9.70 25.64 6.46
N LEU A 119 10.08 25.02 5.33
CA LEU A 119 9.23 24.90 4.13
C LEU A 119 7.83 24.33 4.47
N TYR A 120 7.75 23.48 5.48
CA TYR A 120 6.51 22.81 5.89
C TYR A 120 5.82 23.50 7.07
N ASP A 121 6.16 24.74 7.46
CA ASP A 121 5.57 25.43 8.63
C ASP A 121 4.03 25.38 8.63
N ARG A 122 3.39 25.66 7.48
CA ARG A 122 1.92 25.62 7.35
C ARG A 122 1.33 24.22 7.60
N GLN A 123 2.03 23.20 7.14
CA GLN A 123 1.64 21.80 7.30
C GLN A 123 1.87 21.32 8.74
N VAL A 124 3.01 21.68 9.34
CA VAL A 124 3.33 21.43 10.74
C VAL A 124 2.32 22.07 11.68
N ARG A 125 1.81 23.27 11.37
CA ARG A 125 0.72 23.90 12.13
C ARG A 125 -0.60 23.14 12.01
N ALA A 126 -0.84 22.47 10.89
CA ALA A 126 -2.09 21.76 10.63
C ALA A 126 -2.14 20.37 11.29
N PHE A 127 -1.06 19.59 11.22
CA PHE A 127 -1.03 18.19 11.69
C PHE A 127 0.22 17.83 12.50
N GLY A 128 0.96 18.83 12.98
CA GLY A 128 2.10 18.67 13.88
C GLY A 128 3.39 18.20 13.20
N ARG A 129 4.51 18.35 13.92
CA ARG A 129 5.84 17.88 13.46
C ARG A 129 5.87 16.37 13.26
N ALA A 130 5.16 15.62 14.12
CA ALA A 130 5.06 14.17 14.01
C ALA A 130 4.37 13.75 12.70
N GLY A 131 3.26 14.38 12.32
CA GLY A 131 2.57 14.12 11.07
C GLY A 131 3.46 14.40 9.86
N GLN A 132 4.15 15.54 9.84
CA GLN A 132 5.09 15.86 8.76
C GLN A 132 6.25 14.88 8.66
N SER A 133 6.78 14.44 9.80
CA SER A 133 7.87 13.45 9.86
C SER A 133 7.42 12.09 9.34
N ILE A 134 6.16 11.69 9.63
CA ILE A 134 5.57 10.49 9.05
C ILE A 134 5.60 10.62 7.53
N LEU A 135 5.01 11.68 6.96
CA LEU A 135 4.94 11.88 5.50
C LEU A 135 6.31 11.80 4.82
N GLN A 136 7.32 12.44 5.40
CA GLN A 136 8.69 12.44 4.87
C GLN A 136 9.39 11.10 4.93
N SER A 137 8.89 10.17 5.74
CA SER A 137 9.43 8.82 5.92
C SER A 137 8.66 7.74 5.16
N LEU A 138 7.64 8.15 4.38
CA LEU A 138 6.85 7.23 3.57
C LEU A 138 7.50 7.01 2.22
N ARG A 139 7.47 5.75 1.79
CA ARG A 139 7.64 5.35 0.40
C ARG A 139 6.27 5.13 -0.23
N VAL A 140 5.95 5.90 -1.26
CA VAL A 140 4.63 5.86 -1.91
C VAL A 140 4.73 5.26 -3.30
N GLY A 141 3.92 4.23 -3.57
CA GLY A 141 3.75 3.67 -4.90
C GLY A 141 2.58 4.33 -5.63
N ILE A 142 2.78 4.77 -6.87
CA ILE A 142 1.73 5.38 -7.71
C ILE A 142 1.66 4.61 -9.02
N VAL A 143 0.49 4.04 -9.31
CA VAL A 143 0.26 3.23 -10.50
C VAL A 143 -0.78 3.88 -11.40
N GLY A 144 -0.36 4.21 -12.62
CA GLY A 144 -1.06 5.12 -13.51
C GLY A 144 -0.67 6.57 -13.21
N LEU A 145 -0.15 7.27 -14.22
CA LEU A 145 0.37 8.65 -14.19
C LEU A 145 -0.35 9.53 -15.23
N GLY A 146 -1.56 9.13 -15.59
CA GLY A 146 -2.48 9.94 -16.38
C GLY A 146 -3.10 11.08 -15.57
N GLY A 147 -4.38 11.36 -15.83
CA GLY A 147 -5.05 12.55 -15.30
C GLY A 147 -5.15 12.61 -13.77
N THR A 148 -5.36 11.49 -13.07
CA THR A 148 -5.40 11.45 -11.60
C THR A 148 -4.02 11.22 -10.99
N GLY A 149 -3.23 10.33 -11.58
CA GLY A 149 -1.89 9.99 -11.09
C GLY A 149 -0.90 11.16 -11.09
N SER A 150 -0.90 11.96 -12.17
CA SER A 150 -0.06 13.16 -12.23
C SER A 150 -0.43 14.20 -11.16
N LEU A 151 -1.71 14.32 -10.82
CA LEU A 151 -2.19 15.19 -9.74
C LEU A 151 -1.86 14.61 -8.35
N ALA A 152 -1.86 13.29 -8.19
CA ALA A 152 -1.44 12.63 -6.95
C ALA A 152 0.05 12.85 -6.71
N VAL A 153 0.88 12.65 -7.75
CA VAL A 153 2.31 13.00 -7.75
C VAL A 153 2.52 14.44 -7.30
N GLN A 154 1.80 15.38 -7.92
CA GLN A 154 1.89 16.80 -7.58
C GLN A 154 1.62 17.04 -6.10
N GLN A 155 0.49 16.56 -5.59
CA GLN A 155 0.08 16.81 -4.21
C GLN A 155 1.03 16.14 -3.21
N LEU A 156 1.44 14.90 -3.44
CA LEU A 156 2.33 14.16 -2.54
C LEU A 156 3.74 14.77 -2.46
N ALA A 157 4.28 15.25 -3.58
CA ALA A 157 5.56 15.95 -3.61
C ALA A 157 5.51 17.26 -2.78
N HIS A 158 4.41 18.02 -2.87
CA HIS A 158 4.20 19.22 -2.05
C HIS A 158 3.91 18.92 -0.58
N LEU A 159 3.31 17.77 -0.26
CA LEU A 159 3.12 17.28 1.11
C LEU A 159 4.43 16.79 1.76
N GLY A 160 5.52 16.74 0.98
CA GLY A 160 6.85 16.39 1.47
C GLY A 160 7.13 14.90 1.53
N VAL A 161 6.38 14.06 0.80
CA VAL A 161 6.80 12.67 0.56
C VAL A 161 8.14 12.69 -0.17
N LYS A 162 9.09 11.84 0.26
CA LYS A 162 10.46 11.84 -0.26
C LYS A 162 10.79 10.62 -1.10
N GLU A 163 10.05 9.52 -0.97
CA GLU A 163 10.34 8.30 -1.71
C GLU A 163 9.14 7.89 -2.56
N PHE A 164 9.37 7.70 -3.85
CA PHE A 164 8.34 7.38 -4.83
C PHE A 164 8.72 6.15 -5.66
N VAL A 165 7.73 5.28 -5.88
CA VAL A 165 7.80 4.20 -6.87
C VAL A 165 6.70 4.45 -7.90
N LEU A 166 7.08 4.72 -9.14
CA LEU A 166 6.19 5.13 -10.21
C LEU A 166 6.04 4.01 -11.23
N VAL A 167 4.81 3.66 -11.59
CA VAL A 167 4.51 2.62 -12.59
C VAL A 167 3.48 3.13 -13.59
N ASP A 168 3.88 3.29 -14.83
CA ASP A 168 2.98 3.59 -15.95
C ASP A 168 3.62 3.13 -17.27
N PRO A 169 2.95 2.30 -18.09
CA PRO A 169 3.54 1.80 -19.33
C PRO A 169 3.56 2.83 -20.46
N ASP A 170 2.76 3.90 -20.37
CA ASP A 170 2.46 4.77 -21.48
C ASP A 170 3.48 5.91 -21.65
N VAL A 171 3.43 6.49 -22.84
CA VAL A 171 4.04 7.79 -23.15
C VAL A 171 2.98 8.89 -23.15
N VAL A 172 3.43 10.14 -23.07
CA VAL A 172 2.54 11.31 -23.18
C VAL A 172 2.07 11.47 -24.62
N GLU A 173 0.76 11.51 -24.81
CA GLU A 173 0.14 11.89 -26.09
C GLU A 173 -0.29 13.36 -26.09
N LEU A 174 -0.41 13.97 -27.27
CA LEU A 174 -0.89 15.35 -27.42
C LEU A 174 -2.24 15.58 -26.68
N THR A 175 -3.15 14.61 -26.78
CA THR A 175 -4.47 14.65 -26.13
C THR A 175 -4.40 14.58 -24.61
N ASN A 176 -3.25 14.21 -24.03
CA ASN A 176 -3.06 14.10 -22.59
C ASN A 176 -2.65 15.43 -21.94
N LEU A 177 -2.05 16.34 -22.71
CA LEU A 177 -1.51 17.61 -22.21
C LEU A 177 -2.55 18.51 -21.53
N ASN A 178 -3.83 18.34 -21.86
CA ASN A 178 -4.92 19.10 -21.24
C ASN A 178 -5.21 18.72 -19.77
N ARG A 179 -4.66 17.61 -19.28
CA ARG A 179 -4.98 17.07 -17.94
C ARG A 179 -3.82 16.40 -17.21
N LEU A 180 -2.67 16.20 -17.87
CA LEU A 180 -1.50 15.56 -17.28
C LEU A 180 -0.64 16.62 -16.58
N ALA A 181 -0.79 16.74 -15.27
CA ALA A 181 -0.08 17.74 -14.48
C ALA A 181 1.44 17.55 -14.56
N GLY A 182 2.18 18.65 -14.72
CA GLY A 182 3.64 18.64 -14.83
C GLY A 182 4.20 18.34 -16.23
N SER A 183 3.35 18.08 -17.23
CA SER A 183 3.76 18.03 -18.63
C SER A 183 3.67 19.39 -19.33
N ALA A 184 4.43 19.51 -20.40
CA ALA A 184 4.43 20.61 -21.36
C ALA A 184 4.32 20.05 -22.79
N SER A 185 4.11 20.93 -23.77
CA SER A 185 3.99 20.55 -25.20
C SER A 185 5.16 19.70 -25.71
N ALA A 186 6.37 20.00 -25.23
CA ALA A 186 7.60 19.29 -25.58
C ALA A 186 7.68 17.84 -25.04
N ASP A 187 6.78 17.43 -24.16
CA ASP A 187 6.80 16.08 -23.56
C ASP A 187 6.08 15.03 -24.39
N THR A 188 5.44 15.40 -25.50
CA THR A 188 4.79 14.42 -26.38
C THR A 188 5.79 13.34 -26.82
N GLY A 189 5.44 12.07 -26.59
CA GLY A 189 6.31 10.91 -26.84
C GLY A 189 7.24 10.53 -25.68
N GLN A 190 7.36 11.37 -24.64
CA GLN A 190 8.13 11.02 -23.44
C GLN A 190 7.35 10.05 -22.55
N ALA A 191 8.05 9.16 -21.85
CA ALA A 191 7.44 8.27 -20.88
C ALA A 191 6.75 9.07 -19.76
N LYS A 192 5.52 8.71 -19.39
CA LYS A 192 4.78 9.42 -18.32
C LYS A 192 5.54 9.36 -16.99
N VAL A 193 6.21 8.24 -16.72
CA VAL A 193 7.09 8.09 -15.54
C VAL A 193 8.23 9.12 -15.51
N ALA A 194 8.81 9.46 -16.65
CA ALA A 194 9.90 10.44 -16.74
C ALA A 194 9.39 11.87 -16.47
N VAL A 195 8.20 12.21 -16.97
CA VAL A 195 7.56 13.51 -16.70
C VAL A 195 7.25 13.66 -15.21
N ALA A 196 6.66 12.63 -14.59
CA ALA A 196 6.36 12.62 -13.17
C ALA A 196 7.62 12.73 -12.31
N GLU A 197 8.68 11.97 -12.64
CA GLU A 197 9.96 12.03 -11.95
C GLU A 197 10.60 13.42 -12.04
N ARG A 198 10.60 14.04 -13.23
CA ARG A 198 11.08 15.41 -13.42
C ARG A 198 10.30 16.39 -12.55
N TYR A 199 8.98 16.27 -12.50
CA TYR A 199 8.14 17.12 -11.66
C TYR A 199 8.48 16.96 -10.17
N ILE A 200 8.58 15.71 -9.69
CA ILE A 200 8.92 15.41 -8.29
C ILE A 200 10.26 16.04 -7.93
N ARG A 201 11.30 15.86 -8.76
CA ARG A 201 12.63 16.42 -8.48
C ARG A 201 12.67 17.94 -8.54
N ALA A 202 11.82 18.57 -9.34
CA ALA A 202 11.68 20.03 -9.36
C ALA A 202 11.09 20.56 -8.03
N VAL A 203 10.15 19.83 -7.42
CA VAL A 203 9.55 20.20 -6.12
C VAL A 203 10.42 19.75 -4.93
N GLN A 204 11.02 18.56 -5.03
CA GLN A 204 11.85 17.90 -4.02
C GLN A 204 13.16 17.41 -4.64
N PRO A 205 14.21 18.25 -4.69
CA PRO A 205 15.48 17.88 -5.34
C PRO A 205 16.20 16.67 -4.73
N ARG A 206 15.87 16.30 -3.49
CA ARG A 206 16.44 15.14 -2.77
C ARG A 206 15.49 13.94 -2.69
N ALA A 207 14.37 13.96 -3.41
CA ALA A 207 13.47 12.81 -3.44
C ALA A 207 14.14 11.62 -4.14
N VAL A 208 13.92 10.42 -3.60
CA VAL A 208 14.28 9.15 -4.22
C VAL A 208 13.11 8.74 -5.10
N VAL A 209 13.34 8.65 -6.40
CA VAL A 209 12.30 8.25 -7.37
C VAL A 209 12.77 7.02 -8.11
N THR A 210 11.96 5.95 -8.07
CA THR A 210 12.17 4.74 -8.87
C THR A 210 11.04 4.63 -9.88
N SER A 211 11.38 4.62 -11.16
CA SER A 211 10.42 4.69 -12.27
C SER A 211 10.43 3.40 -13.09
N PHE A 212 9.26 2.80 -13.31
CA PHE A 212 9.09 1.61 -14.14
C PHE A 212 8.08 1.91 -15.26
N GLN A 213 8.58 2.00 -16.50
CA GLN A 213 7.73 2.10 -17.69
C GLN A 213 7.17 0.71 -18.05
N GLU A 214 6.34 0.17 -17.18
CA GLU A 214 5.83 -1.20 -17.23
C GLU A 214 4.35 -1.22 -16.84
N ASN A 215 3.66 -2.30 -17.21
CA ASN A 215 2.28 -2.51 -16.79
C ASN A 215 2.25 -3.33 -15.48
N VAL A 216 1.52 -2.84 -14.48
CA VAL A 216 1.40 -3.51 -13.18
C VAL A 216 0.75 -4.90 -13.26
N VAL A 217 0.03 -5.22 -14.35
CA VAL A 217 -0.51 -6.57 -14.55
C VAL A 217 0.59 -7.62 -14.70
N PHE A 218 1.83 -7.23 -14.98
CA PHE A 218 2.95 -8.16 -14.93
C PHE A 218 3.34 -8.46 -13.48
N VAL A 219 3.44 -9.74 -13.13
CA VAL A 219 3.74 -10.19 -11.76
C VAL A 219 5.06 -9.60 -11.25
N GLU A 220 6.08 -9.52 -12.09
CA GLU A 220 7.38 -8.95 -11.72
C GLU A 220 7.30 -7.45 -11.47
N THR A 221 6.45 -6.72 -12.20
CA THR A 221 6.19 -5.30 -11.95
C THR A 221 5.43 -5.12 -10.64
N ALA A 222 4.39 -5.92 -10.39
CA ALA A 222 3.62 -5.88 -9.15
C ALA A 222 4.49 -6.17 -7.91
N LYS A 223 5.45 -7.10 -8.02
CA LYS A 223 6.39 -7.42 -6.93
C LYS A 223 7.27 -6.25 -6.51
N LYS A 224 7.57 -5.31 -7.42
CA LYS A 224 8.38 -4.10 -7.13
C LYS A 224 7.64 -3.12 -6.21
N LEU A 225 6.34 -3.28 -6.03
CA LEU A 225 5.49 -2.46 -5.17
C LEU A 225 5.32 -3.01 -3.75
N ARG A 226 5.93 -4.16 -3.41
CA ARG A 226 5.75 -4.81 -2.09
C ARG A 226 6.43 -4.06 -0.94
N ASP A 227 7.39 -3.20 -1.24
CA ASP A 227 8.19 -2.48 -0.25
C ASP A 227 7.78 -1.01 -0.08
N VAL A 228 6.57 -0.64 -0.53
CA VAL A 228 6.01 0.70 -0.33
C VAL A 228 5.09 0.71 0.89
N ASP A 229 4.90 1.88 1.48
CA ASP A 229 4.05 2.05 2.66
C ASP A 229 2.57 2.25 2.31
N VAL A 230 2.30 2.87 1.17
CA VAL A 230 0.95 3.19 0.67
C VAL A 230 0.97 3.18 -0.86
N LEU A 231 -0.11 2.68 -1.46
CA LEU A 231 -0.35 2.66 -2.90
C LEU A 231 -1.42 3.68 -3.30
N PHE A 232 -1.25 4.29 -4.46
CA PHE A 232 -2.29 5.05 -5.17
C PHE A 232 -2.61 4.36 -6.49
N CYS A 233 -3.82 3.84 -6.60
CA CYS A 233 -4.34 3.23 -7.82
C CYS A 233 -5.04 4.30 -8.65
N CYS A 234 -4.32 4.79 -9.66
CA CYS A 234 -4.74 5.86 -10.58
C CYS A 234 -4.87 5.36 -12.03
N THR A 235 -5.00 4.05 -12.22
CA THR A 235 -5.25 3.39 -13.51
C THR A 235 -6.73 3.48 -13.91
N ASP A 236 -7.02 3.33 -15.19
CA ASP A 236 -8.37 3.18 -15.73
C ASP A 236 -8.76 1.70 -15.96
N SER A 237 -7.82 0.76 -15.92
CA SER A 237 -8.04 -0.65 -16.19
C SER A 237 -8.59 -1.44 -15.00
N HIS A 238 -9.40 -2.47 -15.26
CA HIS A 238 -9.92 -3.37 -14.24
C HIS A 238 -8.86 -4.39 -13.80
N GLY A 239 -8.03 -4.87 -14.73
CA GLY A 239 -6.93 -5.79 -14.43
C GLY A 239 -5.91 -5.20 -13.45
N SER A 240 -5.49 -3.95 -13.65
CA SER A 240 -4.55 -3.29 -12.74
C SER A 240 -5.17 -3.08 -11.35
N ARG A 241 -6.45 -2.70 -11.29
CA ARG A 241 -7.20 -2.60 -10.02
C ARG A 241 -7.27 -3.93 -9.28
N ALA A 242 -7.48 -5.04 -9.99
CA ALA A 242 -7.46 -6.38 -9.41
C ALA A 242 -6.10 -6.66 -8.75
N VAL A 243 -4.99 -6.43 -9.47
CA VAL A 243 -3.62 -6.64 -8.92
C VAL A 243 -3.37 -5.76 -7.70
N LEU A 244 -3.70 -4.47 -7.77
CA LEU A 244 -3.45 -3.52 -6.70
C LEU A 244 -4.29 -3.78 -5.46
N GLN A 245 -5.55 -4.19 -5.59
CA GLN A 245 -6.31 -4.62 -4.43
C GLN A 245 -5.71 -5.87 -3.80
N GLN A 246 -5.23 -6.83 -4.61
CA GLN A 246 -4.58 -8.03 -4.06
C GLN A 246 -3.34 -7.65 -3.26
N LEU A 247 -2.47 -6.78 -3.79
CA LEU A 247 -1.32 -6.25 -3.06
C LEU A 247 -1.74 -5.63 -1.73
N ALA A 248 -2.82 -4.84 -1.72
CA ALA A 248 -3.26 -4.14 -0.53
C ALA A 248 -3.65 -5.06 0.62
N TYR A 249 -4.42 -6.11 0.34
CA TYR A 249 -4.84 -7.06 1.37
C TYR A 249 -3.78 -8.14 1.65
N GLN A 250 -3.04 -8.58 0.64
CA GLN A 250 -2.07 -9.67 0.78
C GLN A 250 -0.80 -9.26 1.54
N TYR A 251 -0.29 -8.06 1.27
CA TYR A 251 0.93 -7.52 1.89
C TYR A 251 0.64 -6.44 2.95
N LEU A 252 -0.63 -6.16 3.24
CA LEU A 252 -1.05 -5.14 4.21
C LEU A 252 -0.54 -3.74 3.83
N ILE A 253 -0.59 -3.39 2.55
CA ILE A 253 -0.16 -2.10 2.00
C ILE A 253 -1.41 -1.31 1.61
N PRO A 254 -1.88 -0.34 2.42
CA PRO A 254 -3.09 0.40 2.08
C PRO A 254 -3.03 0.99 0.68
N CYS A 255 -4.10 0.80 -0.09
CA CYS A 255 -4.20 1.31 -1.45
C CYS A 255 -5.39 2.26 -1.57
N ILE A 256 -5.18 3.45 -2.11
CA ILE A 256 -6.27 4.40 -2.39
C ILE A 256 -6.55 4.35 -3.88
N ASP A 257 -7.71 3.80 -4.24
CA ASP A 257 -8.21 3.73 -5.61
C ASP A 257 -9.00 4.99 -5.96
N ILE A 258 -8.66 5.56 -7.11
CA ILE A 258 -9.20 6.81 -7.62
C ILE A 258 -9.82 6.54 -8.99
N GLY A 259 -11.09 6.90 -9.14
CA GLY A 259 -11.83 6.74 -10.38
C GLY A 259 -12.64 7.98 -10.72
N THR A 260 -12.66 8.34 -12.00
CA THR A 260 -13.47 9.44 -12.54
C THR A 260 -14.10 9.01 -13.85
N VAL A 261 -15.39 9.32 -14.03
CA VAL A 261 -16.13 9.01 -15.24
C VAL A 261 -16.96 10.22 -15.64
N ILE A 262 -16.89 10.61 -16.92
CA ILE A 262 -17.78 11.57 -17.55
C ILE A 262 -18.46 10.85 -18.71
N ALA A 263 -19.77 10.63 -18.60
CA ALA A 263 -20.54 9.95 -19.65
C ALA A 263 -21.25 10.98 -20.53
N VAL A 264 -21.03 10.90 -21.84
CA VAL A 264 -21.65 11.77 -22.84
C VAL A 264 -22.55 10.94 -23.75
N LYS A 265 -23.79 11.36 -23.95
CA LYS A 265 -24.74 10.74 -24.89
C LYS A 265 -25.40 11.82 -25.73
N GLY A 266 -25.34 11.71 -27.06
CA GLY A 266 -25.91 12.71 -27.97
C GLY A 266 -25.35 14.12 -27.76
N GLY A 267 -24.05 14.24 -27.48
CA GLY A 267 -23.37 15.52 -27.23
C GLY A 267 -23.68 16.18 -25.88
N LYS A 268 -24.48 15.55 -25.01
CA LYS A 268 -24.80 16.06 -23.67
C LYS A 268 -24.16 15.21 -22.59
N ILE A 269 -23.66 15.85 -21.54
CA ILE A 269 -23.17 15.17 -20.35
C ILE A 269 -24.37 14.56 -19.62
N THR A 270 -24.32 13.26 -19.37
CA THR A 270 -25.37 12.51 -18.68
C THR A 270 -24.99 12.09 -17.27
N HIS A 271 -23.68 11.93 -17.01
CA HIS A 271 -23.14 11.60 -15.68
C HIS A 271 -21.76 12.22 -15.51
N ILE A 272 -21.47 12.67 -14.28
CA ILE A 272 -20.13 13.00 -13.80
C ILE A 272 -20.00 12.30 -12.46
N THR A 273 -19.16 11.27 -12.40
CA THR A 273 -19.00 10.44 -11.20
C THR A 273 -17.53 10.38 -10.80
N GLY A 274 -17.27 10.60 -9.52
CA GLY A 274 -15.96 10.41 -8.92
C GLY A 274 -16.01 9.42 -7.77
N ARG A 275 -14.95 8.64 -7.59
CA ARG A 275 -14.78 7.72 -6.46
C ARG A 275 -13.36 7.81 -5.93
N ALA A 276 -13.24 7.94 -4.61
CA ALA A 276 -12.01 7.70 -3.87
C ALA A 276 -12.30 6.65 -2.81
N GLN A 277 -11.56 5.54 -2.80
CA GLN A 277 -11.78 4.44 -1.87
C GLN A 277 -10.45 3.89 -1.36
N MET A 278 -10.32 3.77 -0.04
CA MET A 278 -9.21 3.07 0.59
C MET A 278 -9.51 1.58 0.65
N LEU A 279 -8.52 0.79 0.26
CA LEU A 279 -8.48 -0.66 0.28
C LEU A 279 -7.44 -1.05 1.32
N SER A 280 -7.91 -1.62 2.42
CA SER A 280 -7.07 -1.92 3.58
C SER A 280 -7.79 -2.94 4.48
N PRO A 281 -7.09 -3.76 5.28
CA PRO A 281 -7.71 -4.73 6.18
C PRO A 281 -8.87 -4.13 7.00
N GLY A 282 -10.00 -4.84 7.03
CA GLY A 282 -11.23 -4.38 7.70
C GLY A 282 -12.17 -3.56 6.81
N LEU A 283 -11.71 -3.08 5.65
CA LEU A 283 -12.53 -2.39 4.66
C LEU A 283 -12.94 -3.34 3.51
N ALA A 284 -14.04 -3.02 2.83
CA ALA A 284 -14.49 -3.77 1.66
C ALA A 284 -13.56 -3.54 0.46
N CYS A 285 -13.16 -4.62 -0.22
CA CYS A 285 -12.41 -4.54 -1.47
C CYS A 285 -13.29 -4.17 -2.67
N LEU A 286 -12.67 -3.97 -3.84
CA LEU A 286 -13.41 -3.65 -5.08
C LEU A 286 -14.27 -4.83 -5.53
N THR A 287 -13.84 -6.07 -5.26
CA THR A 287 -14.65 -7.28 -5.52
C THR A 287 -15.92 -7.31 -4.68
N CYS A 288 -15.84 -7.04 -3.37
CA CYS A 288 -17.03 -6.95 -2.51
C CYS A 288 -18.00 -5.86 -2.97
N GLY A 289 -17.46 -4.74 -3.45
CA GLY A 289 -18.27 -3.63 -3.97
C GLY A 289 -18.87 -3.87 -5.36
N GLY A 290 -18.58 -5.00 -6.03
CA GLY A 290 -19.00 -5.23 -7.41
C GLY A 290 -18.41 -4.24 -8.42
N LEU A 291 -17.22 -3.69 -8.12
CA LEU A 291 -16.59 -2.61 -8.90
C LEU A 291 -15.64 -3.12 -9.98
N LEU A 292 -15.52 -4.44 -10.14
CA LEU A 292 -14.69 -5.08 -11.14
C LEU A 292 -15.56 -5.92 -12.09
N ASP A 293 -15.44 -5.66 -13.39
CA ASP A 293 -15.99 -6.53 -14.42
C ASP A 293 -14.98 -7.64 -14.75
N GLY A 294 -15.38 -8.90 -14.56
CA GLY A 294 -14.51 -10.05 -14.79
C GLY A 294 -14.04 -10.21 -16.24
N ASN A 295 -14.86 -9.80 -17.22
CA ASN A 295 -14.46 -9.81 -18.63
C ASN A 295 -13.41 -8.75 -18.93
N GLU A 296 -13.52 -7.57 -18.31
CA GLU A 296 -12.50 -6.52 -18.45
C GLU A 296 -11.20 -6.89 -17.73
N VAL A 297 -11.27 -7.51 -16.54
CA VAL A 297 -10.08 -8.08 -15.87
C VAL A 297 -9.40 -9.09 -16.80
N ARG A 298 -10.17 -10.03 -17.35
CA ARG A 298 -9.65 -11.06 -18.27
C ARG A 298 -9.01 -10.44 -19.51
N ARG A 299 -9.68 -9.48 -20.15
CA ARG A 299 -9.16 -8.71 -21.28
C ARG A 299 -7.82 -8.06 -20.93
N ASP A 300 -7.74 -7.38 -19.79
CA ASP A 300 -6.54 -6.67 -19.35
C ASP A 300 -5.36 -7.63 -19.06
N MET A 301 -5.64 -8.86 -18.63
CA MET A 301 -4.62 -9.90 -18.35
C MET A 301 -4.09 -10.60 -19.60
N MET A 302 -4.78 -10.49 -20.74
CA MET A 302 -4.37 -11.10 -22.01
C MET A 302 -3.32 -10.28 -22.75
N SER A 303 -2.47 -10.97 -23.50
CA SER A 303 -1.63 -10.41 -24.54
C SER A 303 -2.45 -9.90 -25.73
N GLU A 304 -1.87 -9.05 -26.57
CA GLU A 304 -2.54 -8.57 -27.78
C GLU A 304 -2.89 -9.72 -28.74
N ALA A 305 -2.02 -10.72 -28.87
CA ALA A 305 -2.27 -11.90 -29.70
C ALA A 305 -3.46 -12.72 -29.18
N GLU A 306 -3.53 -12.97 -27.87
CA GLU A 306 -4.66 -13.66 -27.24
C GLU A 306 -5.96 -12.87 -27.39
N ARG A 307 -5.91 -11.53 -27.22
CA ARG A 307 -7.09 -10.67 -27.41
C ARG A 307 -7.64 -10.72 -28.83
N LYS A 308 -6.77 -10.74 -29.85
CA LYS A 308 -7.19 -10.82 -31.27
C LYS A 308 -7.83 -12.16 -31.62
N GLN A 309 -7.48 -13.22 -30.90
CA GLN A 309 -7.99 -14.58 -31.13
C GLN A 309 -9.27 -14.89 -30.33
N ASP A 310 -9.66 -14.02 -29.39
CA ASP A 310 -10.78 -14.27 -28.51
C ASP A 310 -12.11 -13.75 -29.10
N PRO A 311 -13.03 -14.63 -29.52
CA PRO A 311 -14.29 -14.23 -30.14
C PRO A 311 -15.26 -13.56 -29.15
N TYR A 312 -15.04 -13.67 -27.84
CA TYR A 312 -15.88 -13.06 -26.81
C TYR A 312 -15.48 -11.60 -26.49
N LEU A 313 -14.33 -11.13 -26.99
CA LEU A 313 -13.88 -9.74 -26.82
C LEU A 313 -14.33 -8.90 -28.02
N VAL A 314 -15.52 -8.31 -27.90
CA VAL A 314 -16.09 -7.42 -28.93
C VAL A 314 -15.77 -5.96 -28.61
N GLY A 315 -15.30 -5.22 -29.62
CA GLY A 315 -15.14 -3.76 -29.58
C GLY A 315 -13.82 -3.25 -28.99
N ALA A 316 -13.36 -2.11 -29.50
CA ALA A 316 -12.23 -1.35 -28.96
C ALA A 316 -12.69 -0.46 -27.79
N ARG A 317 -11.79 -0.18 -26.84
CA ARG A 317 -12.07 0.84 -25.80
C ARG A 317 -12.10 2.21 -26.47
N GLU A 318 -13.23 2.89 -26.38
CA GLU A 318 -13.32 4.30 -26.76
C GLU A 318 -12.68 5.17 -25.66
N PRO A 319 -11.87 6.19 -26.02
CA PRO A 319 -11.32 7.12 -25.04
C PRO A 319 -12.43 7.83 -24.27
N ALA A 320 -12.48 7.61 -22.96
CA ALA A 320 -13.46 8.26 -22.11
C ALA A 320 -13.18 9.78 -22.01
N PRO A 321 -14.22 10.63 -22.04
CA PRO A 321 -14.07 12.06 -21.77
C PRO A 321 -13.46 12.29 -20.38
N ALA A 322 -12.49 13.22 -20.31
CA ALA A 322 -11.81 13.56 -19.06
C ALA A 322 -11.45 15.05 -19.03
N VAL A 323 -11.63 15.68 -17.86
CA VAL A 323 -11.24 17.08 -17.61
C VAL A 323 -10.46 17.19 -16.30
N ILE A 324 -9.46 18.06 -16.29
CA ILE A 324 -8.53 18.20 -15.16
C ILE A 324 -9.22 18.61 -13.86
N SER A 325 -10.29 19.41 -13.92
CA SER A 325 -11.01 19.88 -12.72
C SER A 325 -11.67 18.74 -11.94
N ILE A 326 -12.31 17.80 -12.64
CA ILE A 326 -12.92 16.63 -12.00
C ILE A 326 -11.84 15.70 -11.46
N ASN A 327 -10.79 15.43 -12.25
CA ASN A 327 -9.65 14.63 -11.78
C ASN A 327 -9.02 15.22 -10.52
N SER A 328 -8.83 16.54 -10.49
CA SER A 328 -8.26 17.27 -9.35
C SER A 328 -9.13 17.19 -8.12
N THR A 329 -10.45 17.38 -8.26
CA THR A 329 -11.39 17.25 -7.15
C THR A 329 -11.30 15.87 -6.49
N ILE A 330 -11.37 14.79 -7.27
CA ILE A 330 -11.37 13.43 -6.70
C ILE A 330 -9.99 13.05 -6.17
N THR A 331 -8.92 13.47 -6.84
CA THR A 331 -7.56 13.24 -6.36
C THR A 331 -7.32 13.97 -5.03
N SER A 332 -7.80 15.20 -4.87
CA SER A 332 -7.66 15.95 -3.62
C SER A 332 -8.47 15.33 -2.47
N LEU A 333 -9.65 14.76 -2.75
CA LEU A 333 -10.41 13.97 -1.78
C LEU A 333 -9.64 12.70 -1.37
N ALA A 334 -9.01 12.00 -2.32
CA ALA A 334 -8.18 10.84 -2.07
C ALA A 334 -6.93 11.18 -1.23
N ILE A 335 -6.28 12.31 -1.49
CA ILE A 335 -5.14 12.81 -0.71
C ILE A 335 -5.58 13.21 0.71
N THR A 336 -6.76 13.80 0.86
CA THR A 336 -7.32 14.10 2.19
C THR A 336 -7.61 12.82 2.97
N MET A 337 -8.13 11.78 2.30
CA MET A 337 -8.32 10.44 2.88
C MET A 337 -6.99 9.82 3.31
N PHE A 338 -5.94 9.95 2.49
CA PHE A 338 -4.57 9.53 2.83
C PHE A 338 -4.05 10.23 4.09
N LEU A 339 -4.18 11.56 4.16
CA LEU A 339 -3.73 12.33 5.34
C LEU A 339 -4.48 11.89 6.60
N SER A 340 -5.77 11.60 6.50
CA SER A 340 -6.54 11.03 7.61
C SER A 340 -5.99 9.69 8.05
N ALA A 341 -5.80 8.76 7.11
CA ALA A 341 -5.36 7.40 7.40
C ALA A 341 -3.93 7.31 7.94
N VAL A 342 -3.05 8.26 7.61
CA VAL A 342 -1.60 8.15 7.91
C VAL A 342 -1.11 9.16 8.94
N VAL A 343 -1.68 10.36 8.99
CA VAL A 343 -1.26 11.41 9.94
C VAL A 343 -2.36 11.86 10.89
N GLY A 344 -3.56 11.28 10.80
CA GLY A 344 -4.65 11.52 11.76
C GLY A 344 -5.43 12.82 11.53
N VAL A 345 -5.44 13.37 10.31
CA VAL A 345 -6.37 14.46 9.95
C VAL A 345 -7.82 13.97 10.14
N PRO A 346 -8.72 14.74 10.78
CA PRO A 346 -10.07 14.27 11.12
C PRO A 346 -10.99 14.20 9.88
N SER A 347 -10.79 13.20 9.03
CA SER A 347 -11.61 12.90 7.86
C SER A 347 -11.80 11.38 7.72
N PRO A 348 -12.73 10.77 8.49
CA PRO A 348 -12.77 9.32 8.69
C PRO A 348 -13.34 8.55 7.49
N ALA A 349 -13.87 9.23 6.47
CA ALA A 349 -14.43 8.56 5.30
C ALA A 349 -13.34 7.74 4.57
N ARG A 350 -13.63 6.47 4.29
CA ARG A 350 -12.75 5.54 3.55
C ARG A 350 -13.31 5.15 2.18
N HIS A 351 -14.49 5.64 1.85
CA HIS A 351 -15.11 5.51 0.54
C HIS A 351 -15.99 6.72 0.29
N LEU A 352 -15.60 7.54 -0.69
CA LEU A 352 -16.25 8.77 -1.08
C LEU A 352 -16.75 8.66 -2.51
N LEU A 353 -18.00 9.07 -2.73
CA LEU A 353 -18.62 9.22 -4.04
C LEU A 353 -18.95 10.68 -4.30
N TYR A 354 -18.57 11.16 -5.48
CA TYR A 354 -18.88 12.50 -5.97
C TYR A 354 -19.84 12.42 -7.15
N ASP A 355 -21.01 13.03 -7.03
CA ASP A 355 -21.96 13.30 -8.11
C ASP A 355 -21.69 14.72 -8.60
N GLY A 356 -20.98 14.85 -9.71
CA GLY A 356 -20.61 16.14 -10.29
C GLY A 356 -21.74 16.86 -11.03
N LEU A 357 -22.82 16.16 -11.40
CA LEU A 357 -23.99 16.83 -11.96
C LEU A 357 -24.74 17.63 -10.90
N ARG A 358 -24.80 17.08 -9.68
CA ARG A 358 -25.50 17.72 -8.56
C ARG A 358 -24.54 18.39 -7.58
N SER A 359 -23.24 18.34 -7.83
CA SER A 359 -22.18 18.79 -6.92
C SER A 359 -22.33 18.23 -5.50
N ARG A 360 -22.58 16.92 -5.38
CA ARG A 360 -22.79 16.23 -4.10
C ARG A 360 -21.66 15.28 -3.77
N LEU A 361 -21.10 15.39 -2.57
CA LEU A 361 -20.18 14.43 -2.00
C LEU A 361 -20.89 13.56 -0.97
N ARG A 362 -20.67 12.25 -1.00
CA ARG A 362 -21.24 11.30 -0.03
C ARG A 362 -20.16 10.32 0.44
N SER A 363 -20.15 10.04 1.75
CA SER A 363 -19.44 8.89 2.28
C SER A 363 -20.32 7.65 2.15
N VAL A 364 -19.72 6.55 1.74
CA VAL A 364 -20.36 5.24 1.64
C VAL A 364 -19.64 4.29 2.59
N LYS A 365 -20.37 3.35 3.18
CA LYS A 365 -19.78 2.25 3.93
C LYS A 365 -19.99 0.97 3.12
N GLY A 366 -18.91 0.37 2.64
CA GLY A 366 -18.94 -0.96 2.05
C GLY A 366 -18.71 -1.99 3.13
N GLU A 367 -19.39 -3.14 3.05
CA GLU A 367 -19.22 -4.24 3.99
C GLU A 367 -18.39 -5.35 3.32
N PRO A 368 -17.29 -5.81 3.96
CA PRO A 368 -16.57 -6.99 3.50
C PRO A 368 -17.49 -8.22 3.48
N VAL A 369 -17.42 -9.00 2.41
CA VAL A 369 -18.08 -10.31 2.33
C VAL A 369 -17.23 -11.33 3.11
N GLU A 370 -17.87 -12.14 3.95
CA GLU A 370 -17.21 -13.07 4.89
C GLU A 370 -16.18 -13.99 4.20
N ASP A 371 -16.54 -14.60 3.07
CA ASP A 371 -15.68 -15.50 2.30
C ASP A 371 -15.09 -14.84 1.04
N CYS A 372 -14.90 -13.51 1.07
CA CYS A 372 -14.29 -12.83 -0.06
C CYS A 372 -12.87 -13.36 -0.35
N ILE A 373 -12.65 -13.81 -1.58
CA ILE A 373 -11.34 -14.30 -2.07
C ILE A 373 -10.20 -13.26 -1.96
N VAL A 374 -10.51 -11.98 -1.73
CA VAL A 374 -9.53 -10.90 -1.59
C VAL A 374 -9.38 -10.47 -0.13
N CYS A 375 -10.39 -9.81 0.44
CA CYS A 375 -10.24 -9.13 1.73
C CYS A 375 -10.53 -10.00 2.96
N SER A 376 -10.93 -11.27 2.79
CA SER A 376 -11.15 -12.17 3.92
C SER A 376 -9.92 -13.02 4.26
N ARG A 377 -9.92 -13.63 5.45
CA ARG A 377 -8.88 -14.58 5.88
C ARG A 377 -8.88 -15.89 5.08
N ALA A 378 -10.02 -16.25 4.46
CA ALA A 378 -10.12 -17.36 3.53
C ALA A 378 -9.48 -17.00 2.17
N GLY A 379 -9.52 -15.71 1.81
CA GLY A 379 -8.86 -15.14 0.64
C GLY A 379 -7.36 -14.84 0.83
N VAL A 380 -6.90 -13.73 0.24
CA VAL A 380 -5.47 -13.36 0.20
C VAL A 380 -4.99 -12.61 1.44
N LEU A 381 -5.87 -12.18 2.34
CA LEU A 381 -5.54 -11.29 3.46
C LEU A 381 -4.33 -11.80 4.26
N ALA A 382 -3.31 -10.95 4.38
CA ALA A 382 -2.07 -11.19 5.13
C ALA A 382 -1.30 -12.47 4.72
N ARG A 383 -1.45 -12.95 3.48
CA ARG A 383 -0.74 -14.13 3.00
C ARG A 383 0.72 -13.87 2.58
N GLY A 384 1.12 -12.60 2.39
CA GLY A 384 2.47 -12.25 1.95
C GLY A 384 2.89 -13.05 0.71
N ASP A 385 4.13 -13.55 0.68
CA ASP A 385 4.61 -14.41 -0.42
C ASP A 385 4.04 -15.85 -0.40
N GLY A 386 3.21 -16.22 0.59
CA GLY A 386 2.60 -17.53 0.70
C GLY A 386 1.54 -17.82 -0.37
N LEU A 387 1.14 -16.82 -1.15
CA LEU A 387 0.26 -16.95 -2.31
C LEU A 387 0.86 -16.18 -3.49
N ALA A 388 0.75 -16.74 -4.70
CA ALA A 388 1.17 -16.04 -5.90
C ALA A 388 0.31 -14.78 -6.13
N LEU A 389 0.96 -13.70 -6.56
CA LEU A 389 0.24 -12.54 -7.08
C LEU A 389 -0.45 -12.93 -8.39
N GLN A 390 -1.69 -12.46 -8.58
CA GLN A 390 -2.34 -12.54 -9.87
C GLN A 390 -1.66 -11.58 -10.85
N GLY A 391 -1.63 -11.97 -12.11
CA GLY A 391 -1.00 -11.20 -13.16
C GLY A 391 -0.46 -12.09 -14.26
N ARG A 392 0.07 -11.46 -15.30
CA ARG A 392 0.75 -12.08 -16.41
C ARG A 392 2.23 -12.26 -16.06
N LEU A 393 2.79 -13.42 -16.39
CA LEU A 393 4.24 -13.55 -16.45
C LEU A 393 4.73 -12.80 -17.69
N ALA A 394 5.77 -11.99 -17.56
CA ALA A 394 6.43 -11.43 -18.73
C ALA A 394 6.82 -12.60 -19.64
N GLN A 395 6.21 -12.69 -20.83
CA GLN A 395 6.68 -13.64 -21.82
C GLN A 395 8.08 -13.20 -22.18
N ASN A 396 9.07 -14.10 -22.04
CA ASN A 396 10.39 -13.86 -22.59
C ASN A 396 10.21 -13.63 -24.10
N VAL A 397 10.21 -12.36 -24.51
CA VAL A 397 10.35 -11.97 -25.92
C VAL A 397 11.81 -12.22 -26.26
N ASN A 398 12.19 -13.50 -26.35
CA ASN A 398 13.45 -14.00 -26.84
C ASN A 398 13.33 -15.52 -27.01
N ARG A 399 12.76 -15.94 -28.13
CA ARG A 399 13.43 -16.81 -29.11
C ARG A 399 12.96 -16.46 -30.50
#